data_AF-A0A068Y9T3-F1
#
_entry.id   AF-A0A068Y9T3-F1
#
_cell.length_a   1.000
_cell.length_b   1.000
_cell.length_c   1.000
_cell.angle_alpha   90.00
_cell.angle_beta   90.00
_cell.angle_gamma   90.00
#
_symmetry.space_group_name_H-M   'P 1'
#
loop_
_entity.id
_entity.type
_entity.pdbx_description
1 polymer ?
#
loop_
_entity_poly.entity_id
_entity_poly.type
_entity_poly.pdbx_seq_one_letter_code
_entity_poly.pdbx_strand_id
1 'polypeptide(L)'
;MTDRRQSVAPSTSFRWRSRTMTTEDQENLREQTSPRDQGMFPGAFHTASVATNHLRRMTKMFSIDKTRQVIRVALEDSDHVEYVRLACEHEELIKEMKLLRGFVIELCERYEATRSLDPLRRYKRMQSMAKTIVLQLRVNDPTTALSAACTAASDSGYETFDPSTAGAGGLIVGDVLQSSVKQKEMKLKHEKMAHVLSSEQLQNDISKFHSENKKLRCRIDAITEAINNVDVMYNATKTEPFVKRYAILKEVIKDVRKFADANADYA
;
A
#
# COMPACT_ATOMS: atom_id res chain seq x y z
N MET A 1 -35.71 44.86 14.90
CA MET A 1 -35.87 43.47 14.42
C MET A 1 -34.56 43.10 13.75
N THR A 2 -33.60 42.53 14.50
CA THR A 2 -33.32 41.07 14.59
C THR A 2 -32.93 40.51 13.22
N ASP A 3 -31.74 39.94 12.99
CA ASP A 3 -31.19 38.85 13.78
C ASP A 3 -29.69 38.63 13.52
N ARG A 4 -28.99 38.25 14.59
CA ARG A 4 -27.55 38.00 14.68
C ARG A 4 -27.40 36.49 14.87
N ARG A 5 -27.14 35.73 13.80
CA ARG A 5 -27.05 34.26 13.90
C ARG A 5 -25.69 33.83 14.46
N GLN A 6 -25.70 33.62 15.78
CA GLN A 6 -24.77 32.78 16.52
C GLN A 6 -24.96 31.32 16.10
N SER A 7 -23.88 30.63 15.72
CA SER A 7 -23.85 29.18 15.59
C SER A 7 -23.14 28.59 16.81
N VAL A 8 -23.93 27.96 17.68
CA VAL A 8 -23.52 27.27 18.91
C VAL A 8 -23.17 25.83 18.55
N ALA A 9 -21.92 25.42 18.76
CA ALA A 9 -21.52 24.01 18.66
C ALA A 9 -21.91 23.26 19.95
N PRO A 10 -22.40 22.01 19.88
CA PRO A 10 -22.74 21.24 21.08
C PRO A 10 -21.50 20.80 21.85
N SER A 11 -21.47 21.13 23.14
CA SER A 11 -20.52 20.60 24.13
C SER A 11 -21.02 19.23 24.62
N THR A 12 -20.25 18.17 24.40
CA THR A 12 -20.49 16.86 25.03
C THR A 12 -19.35 16.57 26.01
N SER A 13 -19.52 17.01 27.25
CA SER A 13 -18.74 16.53 28.38
C SER A 13 -19.40 15.29 28.97
N PHE A 14 -18.79 14.11 28.78
CA PHE A 14 -19.19 12.91 29.51
C PHE A 14 -18.36 12.79 30.79
N ARG A 15 -19.02 13.20 31.88
CA ARG A 15 -18.57 13.12 33.27
C ARG A 15 -18.95 11.75 33.83
N TRP A 16 -18.00 10.81 33.93
CA TRP A 16 -18.22 9.58 34.69
C TRP A 16 -18.14 9.90 36.19
N ARG A 17 -19.29 9.96 36.87
CA ARG A 17 -19.37 9.94 38.34
C ARG A 17 -19.47 8.49 38.82
N SER A 18 -18.67 8.21 39.82
CA SER A 18 -18.62 7.00 40.65
C SER A 18 -19.96 6.63 41.28
N ARG A 19 -20.15 5.33 41.51
CA ARG A 19 -21.04 4.83 42.57
C ARG A 19 -20.34 3.68 43.30
N THR A 20 -20.09 3.89 44.59
CA THR A 20 -19.64 2.90 45.58
C THR A 20 -20.81 2.45 46.45
N MET A 21 -20.58 1.33 47.15
CA MET A 21 -21.22 0.82 48.39
C MET A 21 -22.39 -0.19 48.20
N THR A 22 -22.16 -1.47 48.59
CA THR A 22 -22.58 -2.18 49.85
C THR A 22 -24.01 -2.75 49.70
N THR A 23 -24.49 -3.86 50.27
CA THR A 23 -24.10 -4.80 51.34
C THR A 23 -25.07 -6.00 51.25
N GLU A 24 -24.65 -7.16 51.78
CA GLU A 24 -25.40 -8.18 52.55
C GLU A 24 -26.87 -8.52 52.22
N ASP A 25 -27.13 -9.82 52.03
CA ASP A 25 -28.02 -10.67 52.87
C ASP A 25 -28.06 -12.10 52.24
N GLN A 26 -27.61 -13.15 52.91
CA GLN A 26 -28.24 -13.92 54.00
C GLN A 26 -29.38 -14.85 53.51
N GLU A 27 -29.08 -16.14 53.40
CA GLU A 27 -29.99 -17.28 53.61
C GLU A 27 -29.18 -18.61 53.51
N ASN A 28 -29.55 -19.74 54.09
CA ASN A 28 -29.82 -20.12 55.48
C ASN A 28 -29.70 -21.67 55.52
N LEU A 29 -29.51 -22.24 56.72
CA LEU A 29 -29.84 -23.61 57.15
C LEU A 29 -29.02 -24.86 56.73
N ARG A 30 -28.35 -25.39 57.77
CA ARG A 30 -28.34 -26.78 58.30
C ARG A 30 -27.75 -27.93 57.47
N GLU A 31 -26.71 -28.56 58.03
CA GLU A 31 -26.83 -29.88 58.68
C GLU A 31 -25.67 -30.17 59.63
N GLN A 32 -26.01 -30.73 60.81
CA GLN A 32 -25.10 -31.20 61.85
C GLN A 32 -24.96 -32.72 61.74
N THR A 33 -23.74 -33.26 61.86
CA THR A 33 -23.45 -34.54 62.55
C THR A 33 -21.99 -34.55 63.04
N SER A 34 -21.76 -35.15 64.21
CA SER A 34 -20.49 -35.27 64.97
C SER A 34 -20.45 -36.72 65.54
N PRO A 35 -19.35 -37.25 66.10
CA PRO A 35 -17.92 -37.24 65.74
C PRO A 35 -17.27 -38.66 65.76
N ARG A 36 -15.95 -38.69 65.48
CA ARG A 36 -14.91 -39.66 65.94
C ARG A 36 -14.61 -40.88 65.04
N ASP A 37 -13.44 -40.87 64.40
CA ASP A 37 -12.35 -41.81 64.72
C ASP A 37 -10.99 -41.37 64.17
N GLN A 38 -9.96 -41.60 64.99
CA GLN A 38 -8.55 -41.34 64.71
C GLN A 38 -8.00 -42.44 63.77
N GLY A 39 -7.38 -42.02 62.67
CA GLY A 39 -6.55 -42.86 61.81
C GLY A 39 -5.36 -42.06 61.31
N MET A 40 -4.16 -42.49 61.71
CA MET A 40 -2.85 -41.87 61.45
C MET A 40 -2.53 -41.71 59.95
N PHE A 41 -2.20 -40.45 59.53
CA PHE A 41 -1.41 -39.94 58.37
C PHE A 41 -1.64 -40.54 56.95
N PRO A 42 -1.49 -39.78 55.82
CA PRO A 42 -0.58 -38.63 55.64
C PRO A 42 -1.19 -37.38 54.94
N GLY A 43 -0.95 -36.21 55.54
CA GLY A 43 -1.38 -34.88 55.06
C GLY A 43 -0.68 -34.33 53.81
N ALA A 44 -0.17 -35.18 52.92
CA ALA A 44 0.47 -34.78 51.66
C ALA A 44 -0.45 -34.93 50.42
N PHE A 45 -1.49 -35.76 50.49
CA PHE A 45 -2.37 -36.03 49.34
C PHE A 45 -3.61 -35.13 49.28
N HIS A 46 -4.07 -34.57 50.40
CA HIS A 46 -5.20 -33.63 50.41
C HIS A 46 -4.80 -32.22 49.94
N THR A 47 -3.59 -31.77 50.25
CA THR A 47 -3.04 -30.51 49.75
C THR A 47 -2.81 -30.56 48.24
N ALA A 48 -2.36 -31.70 47.70
CA ALA A 48 -2.26 -31.91 46.25
C ALA A 48 -3.62 -31.92 45.54
N SER A 49 -4.66 -32.51 46.15
CA SER A 49 -6.04 -32.52 45.61
C SER A 49 -6.70 -31.13 45.64
N VAL A 50 -6.51 -30.36 46.71
CA VAL A 50 -7.00 -28.98 46.80
C VAL A 50 -6.24 -28.07 45.85
N ALA A 51 -4.91 -28.18 45.77
CA ALA A 51 -4.10 -27.40 44.84
C ALA A 51 -4.39 -27.73 43.37
N THR A 52 -4.63 -29.00 43.02
CA THR A 52 -5.02 -29.42 41.66
C THR A 52 -6.43 -29.00 41.30
N ASN A 53 -7.37 -29.04 42.25
CA ASN A 53 -8.71 -28.47 42.05
C ASN A 53 -8.68 -26.95 41.91
N HIS A 54 -7.80 -26.25 42.65
CA HIS A 54 -7.60 -24.81 42.51
C HIS A 54 -6.96 -24.45 41.17
N LEU A 55 -5.95 -25.20 40.73
CA LEU A 55 -5.36 -25.08 39.39
C LEU A 55 -6.41 -25.36 38.31
N ARG A 56 -7.15 -26.46 38.38
CA ARG A 56 -8.22 -26.79 37.43
C ARG A 56 -9.32 -25.72 37.38
N ARG A 57 -9.65 -25.11 38.53
CA ARG A 57 -10.63 -24.01 38.63
C ARG A 57 -10.06 -22.71 38.05
N MET A 58 -8.77 -22.39 38.30
CA MET A 58 -8.08 -21.25 37.69
C MET A 58 -7.88 -21.41 36.19
N THR A 59 -7.56 -22.62 35.70
CA THR A 59 -7.49 -22.95 34.27
C THR A 59 -8.88 -22.90 33.62
N LYS A 60 -9.96 -23.21 34.33
CA LYS A 60 -11.34 -22.98 33.86
C LYS A 60 -11.73 -21.49 33.83
N MET A 61 -11.15 -20.66 34.71
CA MET A 61 -11.37 -19.20 34.69
C MET A 61 -10.69 -18.52 33.50
N PHE A 62 -9.59 -19.09 32.99
CA PHE A 62 -9.13 -18.87 31.62
C PHE A 62 -9.94 -19.77 30.69
N SER A 63 -11.22 -19.45 30.49
CA SER A 63 -12.06 -20.24 29.59
C SER A 63 -11.37 -20.28 28.22
N ILE A 64 -10.94 -21.48 27.82
CA ILE A 64 -10.29 -21.76 26.54
C ILE A 64 -11.09 -21.14 25.38
N ASP A 65 -12.42 -21.08 25.49
CA ASP A 65 -13.30 -20.45 24.51
C ASP A 65 -13.13 -18.92 24.42
N LYS A 66 -12.93 -18.21 25.54
CA LYS A 66 -12.60 -16.77 25.51
C LYS A 66 -11.23 -16.54 24.89
N THR A 67 -10.23 -17.33 25.25
CA THR A 67 -8.89 -17.21 24.65
C THR A 67 -8.93 -17.54 23.15
N ARG A 68 -9.70 -18.55 22.74
CA ARG A 68 -9.90 -18.91 21.33
C ARG A 68 -10.66 -17.85 20.55
N GLN A 69 -11.64 -17.19 21.17
CA GLN A 69 -12.34 -16.06 20.58
C GLN A 69 -11.44 -14.84 20.45
N VAL A 70 -10.64 -14.53 21.46
CA VAL A 70 -9.65 -13.42 21.40
C VAL A 70 -8.60 -13.69 20.33
N ILE A 71 -8.10 -14.93 20.22
CA ILE A 71 -7.17 -15.34 19.16
C ILE A 71 -7.83 -15.22 17.79
N ARG A 72 -9.10 -15.64 17.65
CA ARG A 72 -9.83 -15.52 16.38
C ARG A 72 -10.00 -14.06 15.97
N VAL A 73 -10.42 -13.20 16.89
CA VAL A 73 -10.57 -11.76 16.64
C VAL A 73 -9.22 -11.12 16.32
N ALA A 74 -8.15 -11.48 17.03
CA ALA A 74 -6.81 -10.97 16.76
C ALA A 74 -6.26 -11.44 15.40
N LEU A 75 -6.58 -12.66 14.97
CA LEU A 75 -6.21 -13.19 13.65
C LEU A 75 -7.05 -12.56 12.53
N GLU A 76 -8.35 -12.42 12.72
CA GLU A 76 -9.24 -11.69 11.80
C GLU A 76 -8.76 -10.24 11.63
N ASP A 77 -8.39 -9.55 12.71
CA ASP A 77 -7.82 -8.21 12.66
C ASP A 77 -6.48 -8.15 11.90
N SER A 78 -5.62 -9.17 12.06
CA SER A 78 -4.34 -9.27 11.33
C SER A 78 -4.57 -9.43 9.82
N ASP A 79 -5.46 -10.35 9.44
CA ASP A 79 -5.76 -10.62 8.04
C ASP A 79 -6.43 -9.39 7.39
N HIS A 80 -7.36 -8.72 8.08
CA HIS A 80 -7.97 -7.48 7.58
C HIS A 80 -6.93 -6.39 7.30
N VAL A 81 -5.98 -6.19 8.21
CA VAL A 81 -4.90 -5.20 8.03
C VAL A 81 -4.01 -5.57 6.84
N GLU A 82 -3.64 -6.84 6.71
CA GLU A 82 -2.80 -7.30 5.60
C GLU A 82 -3.52 -7.18 4.25
N TYR A 83 -4.79 -7.58 4.17
CA TYR A 83 -5.62 -7.41 2.97
C TYR A 83 -5.67 -5.95 2.54
N VAL A 84 -6.01 -5.02 3.45
CA VAL A 84 -6.12 -3.59 3.13
C VAL A 84 -4.80 -3.06 2.61
N ARG A 85 -3.69 -3.44 3.25
CA ARG A 85 -2.34 -3.03 2.85
C ARG A 85 -2.01 -3.52 1.44
N LEU A 86 -2.21 -4.80 1.17
CA LEU A 86 -1.92 -5.43 -0.12
C LEU A 86 -2.81 -4.92 -1.25
N ALA A 87 -4.09 -4.69 -0.99
CA ALA A 87 -5.04 -4.15 -1.96
C ALA A 87 -4.73 -2.68 -2.33
N CYS A 88 -4.34 -1.87 -1.34
CA CYS A 88 -3.85 -0.51 -1.59
C CYS A 88 -2.57 -0.53 -2.46
N GLU A 89 -1.60 -1.35 -2.08
CA GLU A 89 -0.35 -1.54 -2.82
C GLU A 89 -0.62 -2.00 -4.26
N HIS A 90 -1.56 -2.93 -4.44
CA HIS A 90 -1.97 -3.42 -5.76
C HIS A 90 -2.52 -2.31 -6.66
N GLU A 91 -3.41 -1.47 -6.12
CA GLU A 91 -3.95 -0.33 -6.87
C GLU A 91 -2.86 0.71 -7.22
N GLU A 92 -1.88 0.92 -6.35
CA GLU A 92 -0.72 1.78 -6.60
C GLU A 92 0.16 1.21 -7.72
N LEU A 93 0.52 -0.06 -7.66
CA LEU A 93 1.30 -0.75 -8.69
C LEU A 93 0.57 -0.77 -10.04
N ILE A 94 -0.76 -0.93 -10.07
CA ILE A 94 -1.54 -0.81 -11.31
C ILE A 94 -1.44 0.59 -11.92
N LYS A 95 -1.50 1.65 -11.09
CA LYS A 95 -1.38 3.04 -11.57
C LYS A 95 -0.01 3.29 -12.17
N GLU A 96 1.04 2.86 -11.49
CA GLU A 96 2.42 2.97 -11.96
C GLU A 96 2.63 2.21 -13.27
N MET A 97 2.19 0.95 -13.34
CA MET A 97 2.26 0.14 -14.55
C MET A 97 1.52 0.79 -15.74
N LYS A 98 0.35 1.38 -15.50
CA LYS A 98 -0.39 2.13 -16.54
C LYS A 98 0.37 3.36 -17.02
N LEU A 99 1.00 4.10 -16.10
CA LEU A 99 1.81 5.27 -16.40
C LEU A 99 3.05 4.89 -17.23
N LEU A 100 3.82 3.89 -16.80
CA LEU A 100 4.97 3.36 -17.54
C LEU A 100 4.58 2.86 -18.93
N ARG A 101 3.47 2.14 -19.03
CA ARG A 101 2.94 1.70 -20.32
C ARG A 101 2.58 2.89 -21.22
N GLY A 102 2.00 3.95 -20.65
CA GLY A 102 1.73 5.20 -21.37
C GLY A 102 2.99 5.78 -22.01
N PHE A 103 4.08 5.85 -21.24
CA PHE A 103 5.38 6.31 -21.75
C PHE A 103 5.91 5.42 -22.88
N VAL A 104 5.83 4.10 -22.74
CA VAL A 104 6.28 3.16 -23.77
C VAL A 104 5.47 3.32 -25.07
N ILE A 105 4.14 3.47 -24.96
CA ILE A 105 3.27 3.69 -26.13
C ILE A 105 3.61 5.01 -26.81
N GLU A 106 3.73 6.10 -26.05
CA GLU A 106 4.10 7.42 -26.56
C GLU A 106 5.46 7.39 -27.27
N LEU A 107 6.45 6.67 -26.72
CA LEU A 107 7.74 6.45 -27.36
C LEU A 107 7.58 5.70 -28.69
N CYS A 108 6.75 4.65 -28.74
CA CYS A 108 6.52 3.86 -29.95
C CYS A 108 5.83 4.67 -31.05
N GLU A 109 4.77 5.41 -30.71
CA GLU A 109 4.03 6.25 -31.64
C GLU A 109 4.92 7.32 -32.25
N ARG A 110 5.68 8.03 -31.41
CA ARG A 110 6.60 9.05 -31.91
C ARG A 110 7.78 8.44 -32.67
N TYR A 111 8.25 7.25 -32.31
CA TYR A 111 9.25 6.52 -33.10
C TYR A 111 8.74 6.19 -34.50
N GLU A 112 7.53 5.66 -34.64
CA GLU A 112 6.94 5.36 -35.95
C GLU A 112 6.69 6.64 -36.77
N ALA A 113 6.28 7.74 -36.13
CA ALA A 113 6.12 9.04 -36.79
C ALA A 113 7.44 9.57 -37.41
N THR A 114 8.60 9.14 -36.91
CA THR A 114 9.90 9.55 -37.47
C THR A 114 10.37 8.70 -38.65
N ARG A 115 9.63 7.66 -39.05
CA ARG A 115 10.06 6.68 -40.06
C ARG A 115 10.20 7.26 -41.47
N SER A 116 9.47 8.32 -41.77
CA SER A 116 9.53 9.06 -43.05
C SER A 116 10.66 10.08 -43.12
N LEU A 117 11.38 10.32 -42.02
CA LEU A 117 12.49 11.27 -41.97
C LEU A 117 13.78 10.63 -42.48
N ASP A 118 14.69 11.47 -43.00
CA ASP A 118 16.06 11.06 -43.29
C ASP A 118 16.78 10.61 -42.00
N PRO A 119 17.82 9.75 -42.11
CA PRO A 119 18.47 9.15 -40.94
C PRO A 119 18.98 10.17 -39.91
N LEU A 120 19.47 11.33 -40.35
CA LEU A 120 20.03 12.34 -39.45
C LEU A 120 18.91 13.03 -38.65
N ARG A 121 17.83 13.47 -39.30
CA ARG A 121 16.66 14.07 -38.60
C ARG A 121 15.97 13.04 -37.72
N ARG A 122 15.86 11.79 -38.19
CA ARG A 122 15.30 10.67 -37.43
C ARG A 122 16.11 10.42 -36.15
N TYR A 123 17.43 10.36 -36.23
CA TYR A 123 18.32 10.22 -35.08
C TYR A 123 18.11 11.34 -34.05
N LYS A 124 18.09 12.61 -34.47
CA LYS A 124 17.88 13.75 -33.56
C LYS A 124 16.52 13.68 -32.87
N ARG A 125 15.47 13.27 -33.58
CA ARG A 125 14.14 13.05 -32.99
C ARG A 125 14.17 11.89 -31.98
N MET A 126 14.76 10.75 -32.32
CA MET A 126 14.93 9.61 -31.41
C MET A 126 15.68 9.98 -30.14
N GLN A 127 16.75 10.75 -30.27
CA GLN A 127 17.52 11.28 -29.15
C GLN A 127 16.68 12.18 -28.26
N SER A 128 15.89 13.09 -28.84
CA SER A 128 14.98 13.95 -28.06
C SER A 128 13.96 13.13 -27.30
N MET A 129 13.33 12.13 -27.96
CA MET A 129 12.33 11.26 -27.33
C MET A 129 12.90 10.45 -26.17
N ALA A 130 14.08 9.85 -26.37
CA ALA A 130 14.81 9.12 -25.35
C ALA A 130 15.09 9.98 -24.10
N LYS A 131 15.52 11.23 -24.29
CA LYS A 131 15.73 12.16 -23.17
C LYS A 131 14.42 12.51 -22.47
N THR A 132 13.36 12.77 -23.22
CA THR A 132 12.04 13.13 -22.66
C THR A 132 11.46 12.00 -21.82
N ILE A 133 11.48 10.76 -22.31
CA ILE A 133 10.92 9.62 -21.56
C ILE A 133 11.69 9.31 -20.28
N VAL A 134 13.03 9.39 -20.35
CA VAL A 134 13.89 9.20 -19.16
C VAL A 134 13.65 10.31 -18.14
N LEU A 135 13.49 11.56 -18.59
CA LEU A 135 13.15 12.67 -17.71
C LEU A 135 11.76 12.49 -17.08
N GLN A 136 10.75 12.12 -17.87
CA GLN A 136 9.40 11.86 -17.39
C GLN A 136 9.40 10.75 -16.34
N LEU A 137 10.16 9.66 -16.55
CA LEU A 137 10.33 8.61 -15.56
C LEU A 137 10.90 9.16 -14.23
N ARG A 138 11.98 9.93 -14.29
CA ARG A 138 12.64 10.50 -13.10
C ARG A 138 11.80 11.52 -12.35
N VAL A 139 11.00 12.32 -13.06
CA VAL A 139 10.11 13.32 -12.44
C VAL A 139 8.88 12.67 -11.78
N ASN A 140 8.40 11.55 -12.33
CA ASN A 140 7.26 10.81 -11.78
C ASN A 140 7.66 9.75 -10.73
N ASP A 141 8.95 9.54 -10.52
CA ASP A 141 9.45 8.65 -9.48
C ASP A 141 9.09 9.24 -8.10
N PRO A 142 8.32 8.52 -7.24
CA PRO A 142 7.91 9.00 -5.93
C PRO A 142 9.10 9.35 -5.03
N THR A 143 10.26 8.76 -5.28
CA THR A 143 11.51 9.06 -4.58
C THR A 143 12.01 10.48 -4.88
N THR A 144 11.76 10.98 -6.09
CA THR A 144 12.16 12.34 -6.51
C THR A 144 11.22 13.39 -5.92
N ALA A 145 9.93 13.08 -5.78
CA ALA A 145 8.95 13.97 -5.13
C ALA A 145 9.27 14.22 -3.64
N LEU A 146 9.77 13.20 -2.94
CA LEU A 146 10.29 13.33 -1.57
C LEU A 146 11.56 14.22 -1.51
N SER A 147 12.42 14.15 -2.53
CA SER A 147 13.62 15.00 -2.62
C SER A 147 13.33 16.45 -3.03
N ALA A 148 12.32 16.66 -3.89
CA ALA A 148 11.87 17.97 -4.36
C ALA A 148 11.13 18.76 -3.27
N ALA A 149 10.41 18.07 -2.37
CA ALA A 149 9.83 18.69 -1.18
C ALA A 149 10.89 19.27 -0.23
N CYS A 150 12.14 18.77 -0.29
CA CYS A 150 13.27 19.30 0.47
C CYS A 150 14.03 20.42 -0.25
N THR A 151 13.86 20.58 -1.57
CA THR A 151 14.61 21.56 -2.39
C THR A 151 13.78 22.73 -2.90
N ALA A 152 12.44 22.69 -2.75
CA ALA A 152 11.54 23.80 -3.13
C ALA A 152 11.68 25.07 -2.25
N ALA A 153 12.71 25.17 -1.40
CA ALA A 153 13.03 26.35 -0.60
C ALA A 153 14.17 27.21 -1.20
N SER A 154 14.63 26.95 -2.42
CA SER A 154 15.75 27.70 -3.01
C SER A 154 15.58 27.98 -4.50
N ASP A 155 14.97 29.14 -4.75
CA ASP A 155 15.44 30.22 -5.62
C ASP A 155 15.58 30.03 -7.16
N SER A 156 15.09 31.07 -7.85
CA SER A 156 15.50 31.59 -9.17
C SER A 156 15.20 30.73 -10.41
N GLY A 157 14.66 31.21 -11.53
CA GLY A 157 14.43 32.56 -12.03
C GLY A 157 14.34 32.47 -13.57
N TYR A 158 13.22 32.94 -14.13
CA TYR A 158 12.92 33.20 -15.56
C TYR A 158 13.31 32.15 -16.64
N GLU A 159 12.30 31.59 -17.32
CA GLU A 159 12.20 31.71 -18.79
C GLU A 159 10.78 31.32 -19.26
N THR A 160 10.25 32.18 -20.12
CA THR A 160 8.91 32.18 -20.68
C THR A 160 8.72 31.04 -21.68
N PHE A 161 7.77 30.13 -21.43
CA PHE A 161 7.26 29.21 -22.45
C PHE A 161 5.74 29.41 -22.62
N ASP A 162 5.37 29.77 -23.84
CA ASP A 162 4.02 30.08 -24.31
C ASP A 162 3.14 28.80 -24.43
N PRO A 163 1.98 28.71 -23.76
CA PRO A 163 1.17 27.48 -23.73
C PRO A 163 0.08 27.54 -24.80
N SER A 164 0.43 27.22 -26.04
CA SER A 164 -0.57 27.08 -27.11
C SER A 164 -0.36 25.82 -27.94
N THR A 165 -0.45 24.65 -27.32
CA THR A 165 -0.90 23.42 -28.01
C THR A 165 -1.47 22.43 -27.00
N ALA A 166 -2.79 22.50 -26.80
CA ALA A 166 -3.55 21.49 -26.08
C ALA A 166 -3.55 20.19 -26.90
N GLY A 167 -2.85 19.18 -26.38
CA GLY A 167 -2.85 17.81 -26.89
C GLY A 167 -2.58 16.82 -25.75
N ALA A 168 -3.64 16.51 -25.00
CA ALA A 168 -3.80 15.30 -24.17
C ALA A 168 -2.58 14.76 -23.40
N GLY A 169 -1.86 15.62 -22.67
CA GLY A 169 -0.78 15.23 -21.78
C GLY A 169 -0.77 16.12 -20.54
N GLY A 170 -1.74 15.91 -19.64
CA GLY A 170 -1.80 16.61 -18.36
C GLY A 170 -0.65 16.18 -17.44
N LEU A 171 0.52 16.79 -17.61
CA LEU A 171 1.68 16.64 -16.72
C LEU A 171 1.44 17.49 -15.46
N ILE A 172 0.89 16.79 -14.49
CA ILE A 172 0.88 16.94 -13.03
C ILE A 172 1.85 18.00 -12.49
N VAL A 173 1.33 19.21 -12.26
CA VAL A 173 1.75 20.09 -11.16
C VAL A 173 0.46 20.55 -10.48
N GLY A 174 0.00 19.81 -9.48
CA GLY A 174 -1.21 20.14 -8.76
C GLY A 174 -1.64 19.01 -7.83
N ASP A 175 -1.88 19.37 -6.57
CA ASP A 175 -2.65 18.61 -5.58
C ASP A 175 -1.96 17.51 -4.76
N VAL A 176 -0.95 17.90 -3.98
CA VAL A 176 -0.50 17.13 -2.80
C VAL A 176 -1.69 16.82 -1.86
N LEU A 177 -2.65 17.75 -1.73
CA LEU A 177 -3.85 17.55 -0.91
C LEU A 177 -4.85 16.55 -1.53
N GLN A 178 -5.06 16.56 -2.85
CA GLN A 178 -5.95 15.57 -3.47
C GLN A 178 -5.34 14.17 -3.46
N SER A 179 -4.01 14.04 -3.51
CA SER A 179 -3.34 12.75 -3.40
C SER A 179 -3.59 12.09 -2.04
N SER A 180 -3.46 12.84 -0.93
CA SER A 180 -3.75 12.31 0.41
C SER A 180 -5.22 11.93 0.61
N VAL A 181 -6.15 12.75 0.08
CA VAL A 181 -7.59 12.44 0.14
C VAL A 181 -7.91 11.17 -0.66
N LYS A 182 -7.36 11.04 -1.88
CA LYS A 182 -7.53 9.84 -2.71
C LYS A 182 -6.93 8.59 -2.04
N GLN A 183 -5.79 8.70 -1.38
CA GLN A 183 -5.18 7.58 -0.67
C GLN A 183 -6.02 7.15 0.54
N LYS A 184 -6.55 8.11 1.30
CA LYS A 184 -7.47 7.82 2.41
C LYS A 184 -8.79 7.21 1.93
N GLU A 185 -9.35 7.70 0.83
CA GLU A 185 -10.58 7.15 0.24
C GLU A 185 -10.36 5.73 -0.27
N MET A 186 -9.24 5.47 -0.95
CA MET A 186 -8.84 4.14 -1.40
C MET A 186 -8.68 3.17 -0.23
N LYS A 187 -8.02 3.60 0.84
CA LYS A 187 -7.87 2.80 2.06
C LYS A 187 -9.22 2.49 2.69
N LEU A 188 -10.08 3.50 2.85
CA LEU A 188 -11.42 3.35 3.43
C LEU A 188 -12.29 2.38 2.60
N LYS A 189 -12.19 2.42 1.27
CA LYS A 189 -12.86 1.48 0.38
C LYS A 189 -12.44 0.04 0.69
N HIS A 190 -11.14 -0.21 0.82
CA HIS A 190 -10.61 -1.55 1.11
C HIS A 190 -10.90 -2.00 2.54
N GLU A 191 -10.89 -1.09 3.52
CA GLU A 191 -11.32 -1.38 4.89
C GLU A 191 -12.79 -1.82 4.92
N LYS A 192 -13.68 -1.12 4.20
CA LYS A 192 -15.09 -1.52 4.08
C LYS A 192 -15.25 -2.88 3.41
N MET A 193 -14.47 -3.17 2.37
CA MET A 193 -14.51 -4.49 1.71
C MET A 193 -14.03 -5.59 2.63
N ALA A 194 -12.94 -5.36 3.37
CA ALA A 194 -12.40 -6.32 4.31
C ALA A 194 -13.47 -6.78 5.32
N HIS A 195 -14.27 -5.86 5.86
CA HIS A 195 -15.34 -6.18 6.80
C HIS A 195 -16.52 -7.00 6.22
N VAL A 196 -16.68 -7.04 4.90
CA VAL A 196 -17.76 -7.78 4.24
C VAL A 196 -17.32 -9.20 3.86
N LEU A 197 -16.03 -9.41 3.67
CA LEU A 197 -15.46 -10.69 3.24
C LEU A 197 -15.37 -11.69 4.41
N SER A 198 -15.56 -12.97 4.10
CA SER A 198 -15.27 -14.03 5.07
C SER A 198 -13.75 -14.20 5.26
N SER A 199 -13.33 -14.75 6.40
CA SER A 199 -11.90 -15.01 6.67
C SER A 199 -11.24 -15.87 5.57
N GLU A 200 -11.94 -16.89 5.04
CA GLU A 200 -11.43 -17.72 3.94
C GLU A 200 -11.26 -16.92 2.64
N GLN A 201 -12.23 -16.07 2.29
CA GLN A 201 -12.13 -15.19 1.12
C GLN A 201 -10.97 -14.22 1.27
N LEU A 202 -10.80 -13.66 2.47
CA LEU A 202 -9.74 -12.70 2.74
C LEU A 202 -8.35 -13.33 2.62
N GLN A 203 -8.18 -14.56 3.12
CA GLN A 203 -6.92 -15.29 3.01
C GLN A 203 -6.59 -15.68 1.55
N ASN A 204 -7.61 -16.04 0.76
CA ASN A 204 -7.46 -16.29 -0.67
C ASN A 204 -7.05 -15.02 -1.42
N ASP A 205 -7.68 -13.89 -1.12
CA ASP A 205 -7.38 -12.59 -1.74
C ASP A 205 -5.98 -12.09 -1.33
N ILE A 206 -5.57 -12.25 -0.08
CA ILE A 206 -4.19 -11.96 0.39
C ILE A 206 -3.18 -12.75 -0.44
N SER A 207 -3.38 -14.06 -0.58
CA SER A 207 -2.49 -14.93 -1.35
C SER A 207 -2.42 -14.52 -2.82
N LYS A 208 -3.57 -14.15 -3.40
CA LYS A 208 -3.67 -13.63 -4.76
C LYS A 208 -2.91 -12.31 -4.91
N PHE A 209 -3.16 -11.32 -4.05
CA PHE A 209 -2.49 -10.02 -4.10
C PHE A 209 -0.98 -10.15 -3.93
N HIS A 210 -0.48 -11.02 -3.06
CA HIS A 210 0.97 -11.29 -2.97
C HIS A 210 1.55 -11.72 -4.33
N SER A 211 0.88 -12.66 -5.00
CA SER A 211 1.33 -13.17 -6.30
C SER A 211 1.24 -12.12 -7.41
N GLU A 212 0.17 -11.33 -7.44
CA GLU A 212 -0.07 -10.31 -8.45
C GLU A 212 0.84 -9.09 -8.25
N ASN A 213 1.01 -8.62 -7.01
CA ASN A 213 1.91 -7.51 -6.69
C ASN A 213 3.35 -7.87 -7.01
N LYS A 214 3.77 -9.11 -6.73
CA LYS A 214 5.10 -9.60 -7.12
C LYS A 214 5.28 -9.53 -8.65
N LYS A 215 4.31 -10.02 -9.43
CA LYS A 215 4.35 -9.97 -10.90
C LYS A 215 4.38 -8.52 -11.41
N LEU A 216 3.55 -7.64 -10.84
CA LEU A 216 3.51 -6.23 -11.22
C LEU A 216 4.84 -5.54 -10.95
N ARG A 217 5.44 -5.73 -9.76
CA ARG A 217 6.77 -5.21 -9.43
C ARG A 217 7.83 -5.66 -10.43
N CYS A 218 7.94 -6.97 -10.68
CA CYS A 218 8.91 -7.48 -11.65
C CYS A 218 8.72 -6.86 -13.05
N ARG A 219 7.48 -6.63 -13.48
CA ARG A 219 7.19 -6.00 -14.78
C ARG A 219 7.51 -4.51 -14.80
N ILE A 220 7.19 -3.80 -13.71
CA ILE A 220 7.55 -2.39 -13.51
C ILE A 220 9.07 -2.23 -13.56
N ASP A 221 9.79 -3.06 -12.80
CA ASP A 221 11.26 -3.05 -12.75
C ASP A 221 11.87 -3.29 -14.14
N ALA A 222 11.36 -4.29 -14.87
CA ALA A 222 11.82 -4.59 -16.23
C ALA A 222 11.61 -3.42 -17.22
N ILE A 223 10.45 -2.75 -17.16
CA ILE A 223 10.18 -1.58 -18.03
C ILE A 223 11.08 -0.40 -17.64
N THR A 224 11.19 -0.12 -16.35
CA THR A 224 12.03 0.94 -15.80
C THR A 224 13.49 0.73 -16.17
N GLU A 225 14.00 -0.49 -16.04
CA GLU A 225 15.35 -0.87 -16.47
C GLU A 225 15.53 -0.68 -17.98
N ALA A 226 14.57 -1.15 -18.79
CA ALA A 226 14.63 -0.97 -20.24
C ALA A 226 14.66 0.51 -20.65
N ILE A 227 13.85 1.38 -20.01
CA ILE A 227 13.88 2.83 -20.25
C ILE A 227 15.20 3.44 -19.80
N ASN A 228 15.71 3.08 -18.62
CA ASN A 228 17.00 3.56 -18.13
C ASN A 228 18.16 3.11 -19.03
N ASN A 229 18.08 1.90 -19.61
CA ASN A 229 19.05 1.41 -20.57
C ASN A 229 19.11 2.27 -21.85
N VAL A 230 18.00 2.92 -22.25
CA VAL A 230 18.01 3.91 -23.34
C VAL A 230 19.00 5.03 -23.03
N ASP A 231 18.98 5.59 -21.81
CA ASP A 231 19.89 6.66 -21.42
C ASP A 231 21.33 6.17 -21.34
N VAL A 232 21.56 5.00 -20.73
CA VAL A 232 22.90 4.40 -20.60
C VAL A 232 23.53 4.18 -21.96
N MET A 233 22.84 3.49 -22.87
CA MET A 233 23.35 3.20 -24.22
C MET A 233 23.50 4.45 -25.07
N TYR A 234 22.60 5.43 -24.94
CA TYR A 234 22.74 6.71 -25.60
C TYR A 234 23.99 7.46 -25.11
N ASN A 235 24.26 7.47 -23.81
CA ASN A 235 25.42 8.15 -23.24
C ASN A 235 26.74 7.44 -23.59
N ALA A 236 26.75 6.11 -23.60
CA ALA A 236 27.93 5.30 -23.94
C ALA A 236 28.37 5.48 -25.41
N THR A 237 27.46 5.88 -26.30
CA THR A 237 27.74 5.98 -27.74
C THR A 237 28.09 7.39 -28.21
N LYS A 238 28.18 8.39 -27.32
CA LYS A 238 28.45 9.79 -27.72
C LYS A 238 29.72 9.98 -28.54
N THR A 239 30.76 9.19 -28.26
CA THR A 239 32.07 9.24 -28.94
C THR A 239 32.12 8.43 -30.24
N GLU A 240 31.11 7.61 -30.50
CA GLU A 240 31.07 6.70 -31.65
C GLU A 240 30.64 7.41 -32.94
N PRO A 241 30.98 6.89 -34.13
CA PRO A 241 30.50 7.42 -35.40
C PRO A 241 28.97 7.42 -35.51
N PHE A 242 28.43 8.38 -36.27
CA PHE A 242 26.97 8.58 -36.41
C PHE A 242 26.19 7.30 -36.73
N VAL A 243 26.68 6.50 -37.67
CA VAL A 243 26.01 5.27 -38.11
C VAL A 243 25.82 4.30 -36.94
N LYS A 244 26.84 4.15 -36.10
CA LYS A 244 26.82 3.27 -34.93
C LYS A 244 25.88 3.81 -33.83
N ARG A 245 25.90 5.12 -33.57
CA ARG A 245 24.96 5.78 -32.64
C ARG A 245 23.51 5.58 -33.06
N TYR A 246 23.24 5.77 -34.36
CA TYR A 246 21.91 5.60 -34.92
C TYR A 246 21.42 4.15 -34.82
N ALA A 247 22.27 3.18 -35.16
CA ALA A 247 21.96 1.76 -35.05
C ALA A 247 21.65 1.35 -33.61
N ILE A 248 22.50 1.75 -32.65
CA ILE A 248 22.32 1.41 -31.23
C ILE A 248 21.02 2.02 -30.68
N LEU A 249 20.80 3.32 -30.87
CA LEU A 249 19.58 3.97 -30.37
C LEU A 249 18.31 3.37 -30.99
N LYS A 250 18.39 2.92 -32.25
CA LYS A 250 17.28 2.22 -32.92
C LYS A 250 16.98 0.87 -32.28
N GLU A 251 17.99 0.07 -31.99
CA GLU A 251 17.80 -1.24 -31.36
C GLU A 251 17.29 -1.10 -29.92
N VAL A 252 17.85 -0.18 -29.13
CA VAL A 252 17.41 0.02 -27.75
C VAL A 252 15.95 0.52 -27.68
N ILE A 253 15.51 1.38 -28.60
CA ILE A 253 14.09 1.79 -28.68
C ILE A 253 13.20 0.60 -29.09
N LYS A 254 13.66 -0.30 -29.96
CA LYS A 254 12.90 -1.52 -30.29
C LYS A 254 12.82 -2.47 -29.08
N ASP A 255 13.87 -2.55 -28.27
CA ASP A 255 13.84 -3.35 -27.04
C ASP A 255 12.83 -2.80 -26.04
N VAL A 256 12.69 -1.47 -25.91
CA VAL A 256 11.62 -0.88 -25.08
C VAL A 256 10.24 -1.13 -25.68
N ARG A 257 10.10 -1.10 -27.01
CA ARG A 257 8.82 -1.34 -27.71
C ARG A 257 8.20 -2.70 -27.37
N LYS A 258 9.01 -3.71 -27.06
CA LYS A 258 8.57 -5.03 -26.61
C LYS A 258 7.53 -4.91 -25.47
N PHE A 259 7.69 -3.95 -24.58
CA PHE A 259 6.78 -3.74 -23.45
C PHE A 259 5.44 -3.05 -23.78
N ALA A 260 5.23 -2.63 -25.03
CA ALA A 260 3.96 -2.02 -25.47
C ALA A 260 2.81 -3.03 -25.52
N ASP A 261 3.13 -4.30 -25.79
CA ASP A 261 2.16 -5.37 -25.96
C ASP A 261 1.64 -5.87 -24.60
N ALA A 262 0.31 -5.88 -24.44
CA ALA A 262 -0.34 -6.22 -23.18
C ALA A 262 -0.04 -7.66 -22.71
N ASN A 263 0.17 -8.57 -23.66
CA ASN A 263 0.28 -10.02 -23.47
C ASN A 263 1.71 -10.56 -23.62
N ALA A 264 2.71 -9.70 -23.73
CA ALA A 264 4.08 -10.18 -23.77
C ALA A 264 4.48 -10.61 -22.35
N ASP A 265 4.29 -11.90 -22.07
CA ASP A 265 4.90 -12.60 -20.95
C ASP A 265 6.42 -12.58 -21.19
N TYR A 266 7.08 -11.57 -20.62
CA TYR A 266 8.54 -11.55 -20.53
C TYR A 266 8.93 -12.53 -19.43
N ALA A 267 9.20 -13.76 -19.86
CA ALA A 267 9.81 -14.83 -19.09
C ALA A 267 11.32 -14.60 -18.93
#